data_AF-A0A6J1W7U0-F1
#
_entry.id   AF-A0A6J1W7U0-F1
#
_cell.length_a   1.000
_cell.length_b   1.000
_cell.length_c   1.000
_cell.angle_alpha   90.00
_cell.angle_beta   90.00
_cell.angle_gamma   90.00
#
_symmetry.space_group_name_H-M   'P 1'
#
loop_
_entity.id
_entity.type
_entity.pdbx_description
1 polymer ?
#
loop_
_entity_poly.entity_id
_entity_poly.type
_entity_poly.pdbx_seq_one_letter_code
_entity_poly.pdbx_strand_id
1 'polypeptide(L)'
;VREKMNAMVNSAIVHYRDDLDLQNLIDFGQKEFGCCGGVSYRDWSQNMYFNCTPQNPSREFCSVPYSCCRQPEDQLVINTMCGQGVQMLSYPTAGEIIHTDGCIDRLVDWMHSNLLLTGAVALGLTLPQVRN
;
A
#
# COMPACT_ATOMS: atom_id res chain seq x y z
N VAL A 1 -9.65 -13.36 8.92
CA VAL A 1 -8.82 -12.16 9.19
C VAL A 1 -8.42 -11.47 7.89
N ARG A 2 -7.75 -12.18 6.98
CA ARG A 2 -7.35 -11.69 5.64
C ARG A 2 -8.47 -11.02 4.83
N GLU A 3 -9.65 -11.65 4.71
CA GLU A 3 -10.78 -11.06 3.96
C GLU A 3 -11.27 -9.73 4.55
N LYS A 4 -11.32 -9.64 5.88
CA LYS A 4 -11.70 -8.40 6.58
C LYS A 4 -10.66 -7.31 6.36
N MET A 5 -9.37 -7.65 6.41
CA MET A 5 -8.29 -6.72 6.08
C MET A 5 -8.38 -6.25 4.62
N ASN A 6 -8.65 -7.16 3.69
CA ASN A 6 -8.83 -6.82 2.28
C ASN A 6 -9.99 -5.85 2.06
N ALA A 7 -11.15 -6.10 2.68
CA ALA A 7 -12.28 -5.19 2.60
C ALA A 7 -11.95 -3.79 3.15
N MET A 8 -11.24 -3.74 4.29
CA MET A 8 -10.80 -2.47 4.89
C MET A 8 -9.80 -1.72 4.00
N VAL A 9 -8.80 -2.40 3.46
CA VAL A 9 -7.79 -1.78 2.57
C VAL A 9 -8.42 -1.32 1.26
N ASN A 10 -9.32 -2.10 0.66
CA ASN A 10 -10.05 -1.70 -0.54
C ASN A 10 -10.90 -0.44 -0.28
N SER A 11 -11.58 -0.38 0.87
CA SER A 11 -12.31 0.82 1.27
C SER A 11 -11.38 2.02 1.41
N ALA A 12 -10.18 1.82 1.97
CA ALA A 12 -9.18 2.87 2.13
C ALA A 12 -8.63 3.36 0.77
N ILE A 13 -8.39 2.45 -0.19
CA ILE A 13 -7.97 2.78 -1.56
C ILE A 13 -9.03 3.61 -2.27
N VAL A 14 -10.31 3.24 -2.18
CA VAL A 14 -11.40 4.00 -2.81
C VAL A 14 -11.42 5.46 -2.33
N HIS A 15 -11.20 5.70 -1.03
CA HIS A 15 -11.23 7.03 -0.41
C HIS A 15 -9.85 7.69 -0.30
N TYR A 16 -8.82 7.16 -0.97
CA TYR A 16 -7.43 7.62 -0.84
C TYR A 16 -7.24 9.12 -1.08
N ARG A 17 -8.06 9.74 -1.94
CA ARG A 17 -7.98 11.18 -2.26
C ARG A 17 -8.92 12.06 -1.44
N ASP A 18 -9.74 11.46 -0.58
CA ASP A 18 -10.79 12.18 0.14
C ASP A 18 -10.26 12.78 1.45
N ASP A 19 -9.21 12.20 2.03
CA ASP A 19 -8.62 12.58 3.31
C ASP A 19 -7.09 12.53 3.27
N LEU A 20 -6.44 13.63 3.67
CA LEU A 20 -4.99 13.78 3.64
C LEU A 20 -4.28 12.88 4.66
N ASP A 21 -4.88 12.67 5.83
CA ASP A 21 -4.31 11.82 6.88
C ASP A 21 -4.39 10.34 6.47
N LEU A 22 -5.50 9.93 5.84
CA LEU A 22 -5.62 8.61 5.23
C LEU A 22 -4.59 8.40 4.12
N GLN A 23 -4.42 9.39 3.24
CA GLN A 23 -3.40 9.37 2.20
C GLN A 23 -2.00 9.18 2.81
N ASN A 24 -1.64 9.99 3.80
CA ASN A 24 -0.34 9.91 4.48
C ASN A 24 -0.11 8.55 5.15
N LEU A 25 -1.15 7.99 5.78
CA LEU A 25 -1.07 6.68 6.42
C LEU A 25 -0.82 5.56 5.40
N ILE A 26 -1.56 5.57 4.29
CA ILE A 26 -1.39 4.58 3.22
C ILE A 26 0.00 4.72 2.59
N ASP A 27 0.43 5.95 2.29
CA ASP A 27 1.72 6.24 1.70
C ASP A 27 2.88 5.79 2.61
N PHE A 28 2.74 6.04 3.92
CA PHE A 28 3.71 5.58 4.92
C PHE A 28 3.79 4.05 4.95
N GLY A 29 2.66 3.36 5.05
CA GLY A 29 2.63 1.91 5.10
C GLY A 29 3.23 1.26 3.85
N GLN A 30 2.94 1.80 2.66
CA GLN A 30 3.49 1.27 1.41
C GLN A 30 5.00 1.40 1.32
N LYS A 31 5.55 2.54 1.77
CA LYS A 31 7.01 2.75 1.81
C LYS A 31 7.67 1.86 2.86
N GLU A 32 7.13 1.82 4.07
CA GLU A 32 7.72 1.08 5.18
C GLU A 32 7.78 -0.42 4.91
N PHE A 33 6.71 -0.98 4.33
CA PHE A 33 6.62 -2.41 4.06
C PHE A 33 7.07 -2.80 2.64
N GLY A 34 7.47 -1.84 1.79
CA GLY A 34 7.89 -2.09 0.41
C GLY A 34 6.82 -2.85 -0.38
N CYS A 35 5.60 -2.33 -0.39
CA CYS A 35 4.40 -2.95 -0.97
C CYS A 35 3.54 -1.94 -1.72
N CYS A 36 2.57 -2.41 -2.51
CA CYS A 36 1.61 -1.56 -3.20
C CYS A 36 0.23 -2.21 -3.28
N GLY A 37 -0.80 -1.42 -2.95
CA GLY A 37 -2.17 -1.91 -2.83
C GLY A 37 -2.39 -2.84 -1.64
N GLY A 38 -3.51 -3.56 -1.62
CA GLY A 38 -3.83 -4.49 -0.54
C GLY A 38 -3.32 -5.90 -0.83
N VAL A 39 -3.73 -6.44 -1.96
CA VAL A 39 -3.33 -7.73 -2.54
C VAL A 39 -2.34 -7.53 -3.68
N SER A 40 -2.51 -6.48 -4.48
CA SER A 40 -1.60 -6.16 -5.58
C SER A 40 -1.64 -4.67 -5.94
N TYR A 41 -0.61 -4.22 -6.67
CA TYR A 41 -0.56 -2.87 -7.22
C TYR A 41 -1.77 -2.50 -8.13
N ARG A 42 -2.51 -3.47 -8.64
CA ARG A 42 -3.70 -3.24 -9.49
C ARG A 42 -4.96 -2.89 -8.70
N ASP A 43 -4.94 -3.06 -7.38
CA ASP A 43 -6.07 -2.69 -6.51
C ASP A 43 -6.35 -1.18 -6.61
N TRP A 44 -5.34 -0.38 -6.96
CA TRP A 44 -5.48 1.03 -7.26
C TRP A 44 -6.52 1.32 -8.36
N SER A 45 -6.82 0.39 -9.25
CA SER A 45 -7.94 0.55 -10.20
C SER A 45 -9.31 0.71 -9.54
N GLN A 46 -9.48 0.39 -8.26
CA GLN A 46 -10.72 0.65 -7.52
C GLN A 46 -10.93 2.13 -7.19
N ASN A 47 -9.84 2.92 -7.15
CA ASN A 47 -9.94 4.36 -6.95
C ASN A 47 -10.28 5.07 -8.27
N MET A 48 -11.21 6.02 -8.24
CA MET A 48 -11.69 6.72 -9.44
C MET A 48 -10.59 7.45 -10.23
N TYR A 49 -9.55 7.94 -9.57
CA TYR A 49 -8.46 8.67 -10.22
C TYR A 49 -7.45 7.73 -10.90
N PHE A 50 -7.28 6.52 -10.38
CA PHE A 50 -6.30 5.54 -10.88
C PHE A 50 -6.91 4.44 -11.76
N ASN A 51 -8.24 4.34 -11.80
CA ASN A 51 -8.99 3.35 -12.56
C ASN A 51 -8.54 3.22 -14.02
N CYS A 52 -8.11 2.02 -14.47
CA CYS A 52 -7.60 1.74 -15.82
C CYS A 52 -8.64 1.67 -16.96
N THR A 53 -9.88 2.11 -16.76
CA THR A 53 -10.86 2.21 -17.85
C THR A 53 -10.49 3.30 -18.88
N PRO A 54 -10.36 3.02 -20.19
CA PRO A 54 -9.85 3.97 -21.19
C PRO A 54 -10.54 5.34 -21.27
N GLN A 55 -11.77 5.46 -20.76
CA GLN A 55 -12.55 6.70 -20.73
C GLN A 55 -12.23 7.59 -19.51
N ASN A 56 -11.40 7.14 -18.57
CA ASN A 56 -11.08 7.89 -17.37
C ASN A 56 -10.24 9.14 -17.72
N PRO A 57 -10.73 10.36 -17.46
CA PRO A 57 -10.04 11.60 -17.82
C PRO A 57 -8.91 11.98 -16.84
N SER A 58 -8.73 11.22 -15.76
CA SER A 58 -7.72 11.48 -14.74
C SER A 58 -6.30 11.46 -15.32
N ARG A 59 -5.44 12.37 -14.85
CA ARG A 59 -4.01 12.35 -15.17
C ARG A 59 -3.27 11.16 -14.56
N GLU A 60 -3.84 10.60 -13.49
CA GLU A 60 -3.32 9.44 -12.77
C GLU A 60 -3.92 8.13 -13.29
N PHE A 61 -4.62 8.19 -14.43
CA PHE A 61 -5.18 7.04 -15.11
C PHE A 61 -4.18 5.88 -15.19
N CYS A 62 -4.62 4.70 -14.77
CA CYS A 62 -3.85 3.47 -14.83
C CYS A 62 -2.46 3.57 -14.17
N SER A 63 -2.35 4.41 -13.15
CA SER A 63 -1.13 4.69 -12.39
C SER A 63 -1.26 4.16 -10.97
N VAL A 64 -0.20 4.19 -10.19
CA VAL A 64 -0.23 3.97 -8.75
C VAL A 64 0.39 5.18 -8.03
N PRO A 65 0.11 5.40 -6.74
CA PRO A 65 0.78 6.45 -5.99
C PRO A 65 2.29 6.29 -5.93
N TYR A 66 2.98 7.42 -5.73
CA TYR A 66 4.43 7.46 -5.66
C TYR A 66 5.00 6.66 -4.47
N SER A 67 4.22 6.39 -3.43
CA SER A 67 4.61 5.53 -2.30
C SER A 67 4.87 4.09 -2.70
N CYS A 68 4.35 3.64 -3.85
CA CYS A 68 4.67 2.32 -4.41
C CYS A 68 6.02 2.28 -5.13
N CYS A 69 6.64 3.45 -5.41
CA CYS A 69 7.90 3.54 -6.13
C CYS A 69 9.02 2.87 -5.37
N ARG A 70 9.84 2.09 -6.07
CA ARG A 70 11.14 1.69 -5.54
C ARG A 70 12.06 2.91 -5.55
N GLN A 71 12.81 3.09 -4.47
CA GLN A 71 13.88 4.06 -4.42
C GLN A 71 15.21 3.33 -4.60
N PRO A 72 15.93 3.53 -5.72
CA PRO A 72 17.29 3.04 -5.86
C PRO A 72 18.20 3.65 -4.78
N GLU A 73 19.09 2.86 -4.19
CA GLU A 73 19.99 3.32 -3.12
C GLU A 73 20.90 4.48 -3.55
N ASP A 74 21.15 4.62 -4.85
CA ASP A 74 21.99 5.66 -5.45
C ASP A 74 21.22 6.96 -5.80
N GLN A 75 19.90 7.00 -5.61
CA GLN A 75 19.08 8.17 -5.92
C GLN A 75 18.64 8.94 -4.68
N LEU A 76 19.15 10.18 -4.58
CA LEU A 76 18.80 11.13 -3.52
C LEU A 76 17.40 11.77 -3.71
N VAL A 77 16.80 11.64 -4.90
CA VAL A 77 15.51 12.25 -5.24
C VAL A 77 14.59 11.17 -5.78
N ILE A 78 13.44 10.99 -5.12
CA ILE A 78 12.40 10.06 -5.57
C ILE A 78 11.71 10.64 -6.80
N ASN A 79 11.61 9.86 -7.88
CA ASN A 79 10.76 10.19 -9.01
C ASN A 79 9.29 10.06 -8.60
N THR A 80 8.63 11.19 -8.31
CA THR A 80 7.22 11.22 -7.92
C THR A 80 6.25 10.82 -9.03
N MET A 81 6.73 10.67 -10.28
CA MET A 81 5.97 10.20 -11.43
C MET A 81 6.26 8.73 -11.79
N CYS A 82 7.05 7.98 -10.99
CA CYS A 82 7.41 6.60 -11.36
C CYS A 82 6.18 5.68 -11.54
N GLY A 83 5.10 5.95 -10.79
CA GLY A 83 3.89 5.15 -10.81
C GLY A 83 3.00 5.40 -12.02
N GLN A 84 3.35 6.33 -12.91
CA GLN A 84 2.50 6.70 -14.04
C GLN A 84 2.37 5.56 -15.05
N GLY A 85 1.13 5.15 -15.35
CA GLY A 85 0.82 4.11 -16.35
C GLY A 85 1.29 2.70 -16.00
N VAL A 86 1.86 2.46 -14.81
CA VAL A 86 2.47 1.17 -14.46
C VAL A 86 1.47 0.01 -14.38
N GLN A 87 0.18 0.30 -14.17
CA GLN A 87 -0.86 -0.74 -14.18
C GLN A 87 -1.03 -1.40 -15.56
N MET A 88 -0.60 -0.73 -16.65
CA MET A 88 -0.58 -1.29 -18.00
C MET A 88 0.59 -2.25 -18.23
N LEU A 89 1.63 -2.19 -17.40
CA LEU A 89 2.82 -3.02 -17.55
C LEU A 89 2.57 -4.45 -17.06
N SER A 90 3.36 -5.38 -17.60
CA SER A 90 3.42 -6.75 -17.09
C SER A 90 3.98 -6.77 -15.67
N TYR A 91 3.63 -7.77 -14.86
CA TYR A 91 4.13 -7.91 -13.49
C TYR A 91 5.65 -7.79 -13.37
N PRO A 92 6.48 -8.49 -14.18
CA PRO A 92 7.94 -8.35 -14.07
C PRO A 92 8.42 -6.95 -14.45
N THR A 93 7.85 -6.33 -15.49
CA THR A 93 8.24 -4.97 -15.90
C THR A 93 7.84 -3.92 -14.87
N ALA A 94 6.64 -4.03 -14.30
CA ALA A 94 6.20 -3.16 -13.20
C ALA A 94 7.10 -3.36 -11.97
N GLY A 95 7.51 -4.60 -11.71
CA GLY A 95 8.43 -4.96 -10.65
C GLY A 95 9.76 -4.21 -10.72
N GLU A 96 10.28 -3.86 -11.88
CA GLU A 96 11.53 -3.08 -11.97
C GLU A 96 11.37 -1.63 -11.46
N ILE A 97 10.14 -1.11 -11.38
CA ILE A 97 9.84 0.30 -11.11
C ILE A 97 9.18 0.48 -9.74
N ILE A 98 8.28 -0.43 -9.37
CA ILE A 98 7.45 -0.35 -8.16
C ILE A 98 7.51 -1.64 -7.34
N HIS A 99 7.10 -1.55 -6.08
CA HIS A 99 6.73 -2.72 -5.31
C HIS A 99 5.40 -3.27 -5.85
N THR A 100 5.37 -4.50 -6.34
CA THR A 100 4.16 -5.10 -6.95
C THR A 100 3.33 -5.93 -5.97
N ASP A 101 3.95 -6.36 -4.88
CA ASP A 101 3.32 -7.21 -3.85
C ASP A 101 2.35 -6.40 -2.98
N GLY A 102 1.24 -7.02 -2.57
CA GLY A 102 0.24 -6.43 -1.70
C GLY A 102 0.71 -6.24 -0.26
N CYS A 103 0.24 -5.16 0.38
CA CYS A 103 0.63 -4.82 1.75
C CYS A 103 0.06 -5.77 2.81
N ILE A 104 -1.07 -6.45 2.55
CA ILE A 104 -1.67 -7.37 3.52
C ILE A 104 -0.75 -8.55 3.78
N ASP A 105 -0.15 -9.11 2.72
CA ASP A 105 0.80 -10.22 2.84
C ASP A 105 2.08 -9.79 3.54
N ARG A 106 2.66 -8.66 3.11
CA ARG A 106 3.89 -8.11 3.74
C ARG A 106 3.71 -7.83 5.23
N LEU A 107 2.56 -7.29 5.63
CA LEU A 107 2.27 -7.04 7.04
C LEU A 107 2.13 -8.34 7.85
N VAL A 108 1.46 -9.36 7.28
CA VAL A 108 1.33 -10.68 7.93
C VAL A 108 2.69 -11.35 8.10
N ASP A 109 3.54 -11.31 7.08
CA ASP A 109 4.89 -11.88 7.13
C ASP A 109 5.77 -11.15 8.15
N TRP A 110 5.65 -9.82 8.23
CA TRP A 110 6.35 -9.03 9.24
C TRP A 110 5.90 -9.40 10.66
N MET A 111 4.59 -9.56 10.90
CA MET A 111 4.07 -9.96 12.21
C MET A 111 4.58 -11.34 12.63
N HIS A 112 4.57 -12.32 11.71
CA HIS A 112 5.11 -13.65 12.00
C HIS A 112 6.61 -13.61 12.31
N SER A 113 7.38 -12.78 11.61
CA SER A 113 8.83 -12.62 11.83
C SER A 113 9.15 -11.87 13.13
N ASN A 114 8.21 -11.07 13.65
CA ASN A 114 8.38 -10.24 14.83
C ASN A 114 7.46 -10.65 15.99
N LEU A 115 7.12 -11.94 16.09
CA LEU A 115 6.12 -12.45 17.03
C LEU A 115 6.38 -12.05 18.49
N LEU A 116 7.65 -12.00 18.92
CA LEU A 116 8.01 -11.56 20.27
C LEU A 116 7.68 -10.09 20.51
N LEU A 117 8.01 -9.21 19.57
CA LEU A 117 7.71 -7.79 19.64
C LEU A 117 6.21 -7.56 19.62
N THR A 118 5.50 -8.17 18.67
CA THR A 118 4.05 -8.07 18.54
C THR A 118 3.34 -8.60 19.79
N GLY A 119 3.80 -9.72 20.34
CA GLY A 119 3.27 -10.31 21.57
C GLY A 119 3.50 -9.41 22.79
N ALA A 120 4.70 -8.84 22.93
CA ALA A 120 5.01 -7.91 24.03
C ALA A 120 4.14 -6.65 24.00
N VAL A 121 3.93 -6.06 22.81
CA VAL A 121 3.05 -4.89 22.64
C VAL A 121 1.61 -5.25 22.99
N ALA A 122 1.10 -6.39 22.50
CA ALA A 122 -0.26 -6.84 22.81
C ALA A 122 -0.48 -7.07 24.31
N LEU A 123 0.47 -7.72 24.99
CA LEU A 123 0.44 -7.89 26.44
C LEU A 123 0.49 -6.55 27.17
N GLY A 124 1.37 -5.63 26.75
CA GLY A 124 1.50 -4.30 27.36
C GLY A 124 0.23 -3.45 27.26
N LEU A 125 -0.53 -3.58 26.16
CA LEU A 125 -1.80 -2.89 25.95
C LEU A 125 -2.98 -3.54 26.69
N THR A 126 -2.97 -4.87 26.84
CA THR A 126 -4.08 -5.62 27.46
C THR A 126 -3.98 -5.72 28.98
N LEU A 127 -2.77 -5.84 29.54
CA LEU A 127 -2.55 -5.95 30.99
C LEU A 127 -3.20 -4.81 31.81
N PRO A 128 -3.14 -3.53 31.39
CA PRO A 128 -3.82 -2.44 32.10
C PRO A 128 -5.34 -2.55 32.10
N GLN A 129 -5.94 -3.12 31.04
CA GLN A 129 -7.40 -3.27 30.91
C GLN A 129 -7.98 -4.34 31.83
N VAL A 130 -7.15 -5.29 32.29
CA VAL A 130 -7.59 -6.39 33.18
C VAL A 130 -7.72 -5.93 34.65
N ARG A 131 -7.10 -4.81 35.02
CA ARG A 131 -7.05 -4.31 36.41
C ARG A 131 -8.05 -3.17 36.69
N ASN A 132 -8.87 -2.80 35.71
CA ASN A 132 -9.93 -1.78 35.85
C ASN A 132 -11.32 -2.43 35.82
#